data_AF-A0A519I6U2-F1
#
_entry.id   AF-A0A519I6U2-F1
#
_cell.length_a   1.000
_cell.length_b   1.000
_cell.length_c   1.000
_cell.angle_alpha   90.00
_cell.angle_beta   90.00
_cell.angle_gamma   90.00
#
_symmetry.space_group_name_H-M   'P 1'
#
loop_
_entity.id
_entity.type
_entity.pdbx_description
1 polymer ?
#
loop_
_entity_poly.entity_id
_entity_poly.type
_entity_poly.pdbx_seq_one_letter_code
_entity_poly.pdbx_strand_id
1 'polypeptide(L)'
;MKTTLLALALACATLTHAPATLAAPKAAEAVNAQGFSPERLKRLDAAIDEQITSKQLAGGVMAVLRDGKPVVFKAYGQQDIENARPMRTDTIFRIASMTKALTTVAAMILYEEGRFLLK
;
A
#
# COMPACT_ATOMS: atom_id res chain seq x y z
N MET A 1 -52.63 -25.08 41.55
CA MET A 1 -52.89 -24.62 42.93
C MET A 1 -51.59 -24.80 43.70
N LYS A 2 -50.79 -23.83 44.14
CA LYS A 2 -50.89 -22.39 44.45
C LYS A 2 -49.46 -21.82 44.24
N THR A 3 -49.23 -20.82 43.38
CA THR A 3 -48.82 -19.43 43.72
C THR A 3 -47.77 -19.36 44.86
N THR A 4 -46.59 -18.73 44.72
CA THR A 4 -46.40 -17.27 44.68
C THR A 4 -44.90 -16.88 44.56
N LEU A 5 -44.55 -16.01 43.59
CA LEU A 5 -43.65 -14.80 43.59
C LEU A 5 -42.32 -14.85 44.39
N LEU A 6 -41.12 -14.48 43.91
CA LEU A 6 -40.60 -13.29 43.20
C LEU A 6 -39.45 -12.69 44.07
N ALA A 7 -38.19 -12.75 43.59
CA ALA A 7 -37.06 -11.87 43.96
C ALA A 7 -35.82 -12.39 43.20
N LEU A 8 -35.51 -11.93 41.99
CA LEU A 8 -34.80 -10.67 41.70
C LEU A 8 -33.61 -10.41 42.65
N ALA A 9 -32.51 -11.13 42.44
CA ALA A 9 -31.18 -10.73 42.90
C ALA A 9 -30.26 -10.57 41.69
N LEU A 10 -30.12 -9.29 41.34
CA LEU A 10 -29.30 -8.70 40.31
C LEU A 10 -27.82 -8.96 40.59
N ALA A 11 -27.20 -9.86 39.84
CA ALA A 11 -25.74 -10.00 39.77
C ALA A 11 -25.32 -10.42 38.37
N CYS A 12 -25.78 -9.68 37.36
CA CYS A 12 -25.19 -9.76 36.03
C CYS A 12 -23.84 -9.04 36.11
N ALA A 13 -22.77 -9.81 36.29
CA ALA A 13 -21.40 -9.34 36.19
C ALA A 13 -21.26 -8.59 34.86
N THR A 14 -21.16 -7.26 34.93
CA THR A 14 -20.82 -6.44 33.79
C THR A 14 -19.37 -6.76 33.42
N LEU A 15 -19.20 -7.75 32.55
CA LEU A 15 -18.01 -7.92 31.73
C LEU A 15 -17.90 -6.66 30.86
N THR A 16 -17.28 -5.62 31.40
CA THR A 16 -16.75 -4.51 30.63
C THR A 16 -15.64 -5.09 29.75
N HIS A 17 -16.01 -5.59 28.58
CA HIS A 17 -15.06 -5.75 27.48
C HIS A 17 -14.63 -4.35 27.08
N ALA A 18 -13.52 -3.89 27.66
CA ALA A 18 -12.78 -2.80 27.06
C ALA A 18 -12.48 -3.21 25.62
N PRO A 19 -12.81 -2.39 24.60
CA PRO A 19 -12.32 -2.66 23.26
C PRO A 19 -10.80 -2.61 23.39
N ALA A 20 -10.14 -3.74 23.16
CA ALA A 20 -8.72 -3.75 22.94
C ALA A 20 -8.50 -2.92 21.68
N THR A 21 -8.22 -1.64 21.85
CA THR A 21 -7.70 -0.78 20.80
C THR A 21 -6.36 -1.41 20.42
N LEU A 22 -6.37 -2.29 19.43
CA LEU A 22 -5.18 -2.66 18.68
C LEU A 22 -4.71 -1.36 18.06
N ALA A 23 -3.90 -0.61 18.79
CA ALA A 23 -3.18 0.53 18.24
C ALA A 23 -2.42 -0.02 17.05
N ALA A 24 -2.83 0.36 15.84
CA ALA A 24 -2.08 0.05 14.65
C ALA A 24 -0.64 0.52 14.90
N PRO A 25 0.38 -0.34 14.69
CA PRO A 25 1.76 0.04 14.95
C PRO A 25 2.03 1.36 14.25
N LYS A 26 2.70 2.27 14.96
CA LYS A 26 3.03 3.58 14.42
C LYS A 26 3.72 3.35 13.08
N ALA A 27 3.41 4.10 12.03
CA ALA A 27 3.89 3.80 10.66
C ALA A 27 5.42 3.54 10.58
N ALA A 28 6.22 4.17 11.45
CA ALA A 28 7.65 3.92 11.59
C ALA A 28 8.00 2.52 12.15
N GLU A 29 7.23 1.97 13.09
CA GLU A 29 7.39 0.60 13.61
C GLU A 29 7.02 -0.45 12.57
N ALA A 30 5.97 -0.21 11.79
CA ALA A 30 5.60 -1.08 10.66
C ALA A 30 6.70 -1.11 9.58
N VAL A 31 7.34 0.03 9.32
CA VAL A 31 8.49 0.16 8.40
C VAL A 31 9.72 -0.59 8.94
N ASN A 32 10.03 -0.44 10.23
CA ASN A 32 11.13 -1.16 10.89
C ASN A 32 10.91 -2.68 10.89
N ALA A 33 9.69 -3.13 11.20
CA ALA A 33 9.32 -4.55 11.18
C ALA A 33 9.48 -5.18 9.79
N GLN A 34 9.35 -4.38 8.73
CA GLN A 34 9.63 -4.78 7.35
C GLN A 34 11.12 -4.67 7.01
N GLY A 35 12.03 -4.44 7.96
CA GLY A 35 13.47 -4.39 7.74
C GLY A 35 13.94 -3.21 6.88
N PHE A 36 13.22 -2.09 6.90
CA PHE A 36 13.65 -0.83 6.29
C PHE A 36 14.01 0.19 7.37
N SER A 37 15.01 1.04 7.10
CA SER A 37 15.29 2.21 7.95
C SER A 37 14.38 3.38 7.53
N PRO A 38 13.56 3.93 8.45
CA PRO A 38 12.72 5.09 8.19
C PRO A 38 13.53 6.30 7.72
N GLU A 39 14.73 6.49 8.27
CA GLU A 39 15.65 7.59 7.93
C GLU A 39 16.14 7.47 6.49
N ARG A 40 16.41 6.25 6.01
CA ARG A 40 16.82 6.01 4.63
C ARG A 40 15.65 6.15 3.66
N LEU A 41 14.45 5.73 4.03
CA LEU A 41 13.27 5.91 3.18
C LEU A 41 12.94 7.39 2.95
N LYS A 42 13.13 8.26 3.95
CA LYS A 42 12.98 9.72 3.78
C LYS A 42 13.90 10.31 2.70
N ARG A 43 15.05 9.67 2.41
CA ARG A 43 15.95 10.11 1.33
C ARG A 43 15.32 9.93 -0.04
N LEU A 44 14.40 8.96 -0.19
CA LEU A 44 13.66 8.75 -1.44
C LEU A 44 12.70 9.91 -1.72
N ASP A 45 11.99 10.39 -0.69
CA ASP A 45 11.15 11.58 -0.80
C ASP A 45 11.97 12.78 -1.27
N ALA A 46 13.08 13.06 -0.57
CA ALA A 46 13.94 14.19 -0.89
C ALA A 46 14.51 14.11 -2.32
N ALA A 47 14.90 12.92 -2.77
CA ALA A 47 15.43 12.74 -4.13
C ALA A 47 14.37 13.01 -5.20
N ILE A 48 13.12 12.55 -5.02
CA ILE A 48 12.05 12.83 -5.98
C ILE A 48 11.68 14.31 -5.96
N ASP A 49 11.56 14.91 -4.78
CA ASP A 49 11.24 16.33 -4.62
C ASP A 49 12.31 17.23 -5.26
N GLU A 50 13.59 16.84 -5.18
CA GLU A 50 14.69 17.52 -5.87
C GLU A 50 14.53 17.46 -7.39
N GLN A 51 14.19 16.30 -7.96
CA GLN A 51 13.98 16.15 -9.41
C GLN A 51 12.77 16.95 -9.90
N ILE A 52 11.72 17.07 -9.08
CA ILE A 52 10.55 17.88 -9.40
C ILE A 52 10.89 19.37 -9.31
N THR A 53 11.57 19.79 -8.24
CA THR A 53 11.96 21.20 -8.03
C THR A 53 12.94 21.68 -9.09
N SER A 54 13.86 20.83 -9.54
CA SER A 54 14.78 21.09 -10.66
C SER A 54 14.13 20.97 -12.03
N LYS A 55 12.81 20.70 -12.10
CA LYS A 55 12.02 20.57 -13.34
C LYS A 55 12.47 19.44 -14.27
N GLN A 56 13.20 18.45 -13.73
CA GLN A 56 13.58 17.24 -14.47
C GLN A 56 12.43 16.24 -14.53
N LEU A 57 11.49 16.29 -13.58
CA LEU A 57 10.26 15.52 -13.56
C LEU A 57 9.05 16.43 -13.29
N ALA A 58 7.93 16.18 -13.96
CA ALA A 58 6.66 16.84 -13.62
C ALA A 58 6.09 16.32 -12.28
N GLY A 59 6.24 15.02 -12.06
CA GLY A 59 5.69 14.28 -10.93
C GLY A 59 5.86 12.78 -11.15
N GLY A 60 5.46 11.98 -10.17
CA GLY A 60 5.55 10.52 -10.25
C GLY A 60 4.88 9.83 -9.08
N VAL A 61 4.76 8.51 -9.18
CA VAL A 61 4.29 7.65 -8.10
C VAL A 61 5.40 6.66 -7.77
N MET A 62 5.75 6.55 -6.49
CA MET A 62 6.74 5.60 -6.00
C MET A 62 6.07 4.56 -5.12
N ALA A 63 6.36 3.29 -5.41
CA ALA A 63 5.94 2.15 -4.62
C ALA A 63 7.17 1.32 -4.22
N VAL A 64 7.31 1.02 -2.93
CA VAL A 64 8.32 0.08 -2.39
C VAL A 64 7.57 -0.96 -1.58
N LEU A 65 7.73 -2.23 -1.96
CA LEU A 65 7.07 -3.35 -1.32
C LEU A 65 8.10 -4.36 -0.80
N ARG A 66 7.77 -5.02 0.31
CA ARG A 66 8.45 -6.23 0.78
C ARG A 66 7.40 -7.23 1.24
N ASP A 67 7.57 -8.48 0.82
CA ASP A 67 6.63 -9.57 1.11
C ASP A 67 5.18 -9.23 0.73
N GLY A 68 5.01 -8.60 -0.44
CA GLY A 68 3.71 -8.16 -0.97
C GLY A 68 3.08 -6.98 -0.23
N LYS A 69 3.71 -6.44 0.81
CA LYS A 69 3.17 -5.34 1.63
C LYS A 69 3.84 -4.01 1.25
N PRO A 70 3.08 -2.93 1.02
CA PRO A 70 3.65 -1.62 0.74
C PRO A 70 4.29 -1.03 1.99
N VAL A 71 5.54 -0.59 1.83
CA VAL A 71 6.29 0.19 2.83
C VAL A 71 6.33 1.66 2.42
N VAL A 72 6.34 1.94 1.11
CA VAL A 72 6.10 3.26 0.52
C VAL A 72 5.08 3.11 -0.59
N PHE A 73 4.08 3.99 -0.62
CA PHE A 73 3.19 4.17 -1.76
C PHE A 73 2.68 5.60 -1.79
N LYS A 74 3.28 6.46 -2.61
CA LYS A 74 3.06 7.91 -2.57
C LYS A 74 3.15 8.54 -3.96
N ALA A 75 2.36 9.57 -4.18
CA ALA A 75 2.37 10.42 -5.36
C ALA A 75 3.10 11.75 -5.07
N TYR A 76 3.78 12.29 -6.08
CA TYR A 76 4.59 13.49 -6.01
C TYR A 76 4.34 14.38 -7.23
N GLY A 77 4.36 15.70 -7.05
CA GLY A 77 4.26 16.66 -8.14
C GLY A 77 2.91 16.64 -8.86
N GLN A 78 2.95 16.86 -10.17
CA GLN A 78 1.78 17.04 -11.03
C GLN A 78 1.74 15.98 -12.14
N GLN A 79 0.54 15.51 -12.48
CA GLN A 79 0.33 14.65 -13.65
C GLN A 79 0.18 15.46 -14.94
N ASP A 80 -0.12 16.74 -14.82
CA ASP A 80 -0.32 17.67 -15.92
C ASP A 80 0.06 19.07 -15.44
N ILE A 81 1.16 19.60 -15.98
CA ILE A 81 1.72 20.90 -15.59
C ILE A 81 0.84 22.05 -16.07
N GLU A 82 0.31 21.95 -17.28
CA GLU A 82 -0.44 23.03 -17.94
C GLU A 82 -1.75 23.31 -17.20
N ASN A 83 -2.42 22.25 -16.76
CA ASN A 83 -3.67 22.33 -16.02
C ASN A 83 -3.50 22.28 -14.49
N ALA A 84 -2.25 22.34 -14.00
CA ALA A 84 -1.90 22.25 -12.58
C ALA A 84 -2.52 21.04 -11.85
N ARG A 85 -2.66 19.90 -12.54
CA ARG A 85 -3.37 18.74 -11.97
C ARG A 85 -2.42 17.94 -11.09
N PRO A 86 -2.77 17.69 -9.81
CA PRO A 86 -1.90 16.96 -8.91
C PRO A 86 -1.73 15.50 -9.35
N MET A 87 -0.55 14.96 -9.11
CA MET A 87 -0.30 13.52 -9.29
C MET A 87 -1.12 12.72 -8.28
N ARG A 88 -1.64 11.56 -8.69
CA ARG A 88 -2.35 10.63 -7.80
C ARG A 88 -1.76 9.23 -7.92
N THR A 89 -1.93 8.42 -6.88
CA THR A 89 -1.43 7.05 -6.83
C THR A 89 -2.10 6.12 -7.84
N ASP A 90 -3.27 6.51 -8.37
CA ASP A 90 -4.06 5.83 -9.39
C ASP A 90 -3.95 6.49 -10.78
N THR A 91 -3.02 7.43 -10.97
CA THR A 91 -2.78 8.04 -12.30
C THR A 91 -2.37 6.98 -13.31
N ILE A 92 -2.96 7.02 -14.50
CA ILE A 92 -2.64 6.12 -15.61
C ILE A 92 -1.39 6.63 -16.31
N PHE A 93 -0.37 5.78 -16.42
CA PHE A 93 0.88 6.07 -17.12
C PHE A 93 1.00 5.29 -18.42
N ARG A 94 1.60 5.92 -19.44
CA ARG A 94 2.11 5.19 -20.60
C ARG A 94 3.42 4.50 -20.24
N ILE A 95 3.37 3.20 -19.97
CA ILE A 95 4.51 2.44 -19.43
C ILE A 95 5.57 2.03 -20.47
N ALA A 96 5.34 2.31 -21.76
CA ALA A 96 6.26 2.06 -22.87
C ALA A 96 6.91 0.67 -22.80
N SER A 97 8.24 0.56 -22.84
CA SER A 97 8.96 -0.72 -22.84
C SER A 97 8.71 -1.62 -21.63
N MET A 98 8.12 -1.13 -20.53
CA MET A 98 7.72 -1.98 -19.41
C MET A 98 6.64 -3.00 -19.80
N THR A 99 5.94 -2.80 -20.91
CA THR A 99 5.02 -3.81 -21.48
C THR A 99 5.70 -5.13 -21.81
N LYS A 100 7.02 -5.13 -22.08
CA LYS A 100 7.78 -6.34 -22.42
C LYS A 100 7.67 -7.42 -21.35
N ALA A 101 7.71 -7.05 -20.07
CA ALA A 101 7.58 -8.03 -18.99
C ALA A 101 6.23 -8.76 -19.07
N LEU A 102 5.14 -8.04 -19.33
CA LEU A 102 3.81 -8.64 -19.48
C LEU A 102 3.74 -9.51 -20.74
N THR A 103 4.24 -9.02 -21.88
CA THR A 103 4.26 -9.78 -23.14
C THR A 103 5.10 -11.05 -23.00
N THR A 104 6.25 -10.99 -22.31
CA THR A 104 7.09 -12.15 -22.05
C THR A 104 6.36 -13.16 -21.17
N VAL A 105 5.70 -12.75 -20.09
CA VAL A 105 4.89 -13.68 -19.27
C VAL A 105 3.80 -14.33 -20.11
N ALA A 106 3.07 -13.56 -20.92
CA ALA A 106 2.05 -14.10 -21.82
C ALA A 106 2.63 -15.12 -22.82
N ALA A 107 3.81 -14.85 -23.38
CA ALA A 107 4.51 -15.81 -24.22
C ALA A 107 4.95 -17.04 -23.42
N MET A 108 5.42 -16.89 -22.18
CA MET A 108 5.90 -18.03 -21.41
C MET A 108 4.77 -18.96 -20.94
N ILE A 109 3.56 -18.44 -20.72
CA ILE A 109 2.37 -19.28 -20.55
C ILE A 109 2.18 -20.20 -21.77
N LEU A 110 2.27 -19.66 -22.98
CA LEU A 110 2.13 -20.46 -24.21
C LEU A 110 3.28 -21.48 -24.40
N TYR A 111 4.48 -21.15 -23.94
CA TYR A 111 5.61 -22.09 -23.94
C TYR A 111 5.37 -23.24 -22.96
N GLU A 112 4.91 -22.96 -21.74
CA GLU A 112 4.56 -23.98 -20.74
C GLU A 112 3.41 -24.89 -21.23
N GLU A 113 2.47 -24.34 -22.00
CA GLU A 113 1.43 -25.10 -22.70
C GLU A 113 1.94 -25.90 -23.91
N GLY A 114 3.23 -25.83 -24.24
CA GLY A 114 3.83 -26.53 -25.39
C GLY A 114 3.42 -25.96 -26.75
N ARG A 115 2.91 -24.72 -26.81
CA ARG A 115 2.42 -24.08 -28.05
C ARG A 115 3.56 -23.55 -28.92
N PHE A 116 4.73 -23.32 -28.33
CA PHE A 116 5.99 -23.10 -29.04
C PHE A 116 7.16 -23.49 -28.13
N LEU A 117 8.38 -23.54 -28.68
CA LEU A 117 9.61 -23.84 -27.94
C LEU A 117 10.59 -22.67 -28.05
N LEU A 118 11.33 -22.39 -26.97
CA LEU A 118 12.53 -21.57 -27.02
C LEU A 118 13.62 -22.38 -27.73
N LYS A 119 14.24 -21.79 -28.75
CA LYS A 119 15.34 -22.39 -29.50
C LYS A 119 16.69 -22.02 -28.88
#